data_AF-A0A142X3N7-F1
#
_entry.id   AF-A0A142X3N7-F1
#
_cell.length_a   1.000
_cell.length_b   1.000
_cell.length_c   1.000
_cell.angle_alpha   90.00
_cell.angle_beta   90.00
_cell.angle_gamma   90.00
#
_symmetry.space_group_name_H-M   'P 1'
#
loop_
_entity.id
_entity.type
_entity.pdbx_description
1 polymer ?
#
loop_
_entity_poly.entity_id
_entity_poly.type
_entity_poly.pdbx_seq_one_letter_code
_entity_poly.pdbx_strand_id
1 'polypeptide(L)'
;MVAYVWWALLGMAGLGLATAGAVLLVIRQRNMQYWIPQYVFPSEPKERTAPGEAIDVFIAIGDHYEPECQKVSHERAKERVARWVSEYPRLFDRYRDSSGRPPQHTFFFPQDEYRPEYLDHLKELCDAGYGDVDIHLHHAHDTADQLREKLDGFRQTLYHRHGLLRKDPATGEIVYGFIHGNWALCNSRPDGDWCGVDQELTVLLETGCYADFTLPSAPSACQTSTINSIYYAQDIPGQRKSHDKGLRSRVGFTPPRDHLLMIQGPLGLDWQSRKLGVIPRIENADVHAGRPASWRRMQLWLQADVHVSGRPEWKFVKLHTHGCKDGNIDTWLGPEMQRFHEELAAQAKNNPLFRYHYVTAWEMARLVHEAEEGAATPDLIPAARAARSNRLELAPSR
;
A
#
# COMPACT_ATOMS: atom_id res chain seq x y z
N MET A 1 3.79 39.82 -46.88
CA MET A 1 2.97 38.66 -46.45
C MET A 1 3.85 37.48 -46.01
N VAL A 2 4.80 37.02 -46.82
CA VAL A 2 5.70 35.88 -46.50
C VAL A 2 6.50 36.06 -45.19
N ALA A 3 7.09 37.23 -44.94
CA ALA A 3 7.85 37.48 -43.70
C ALA A 3 6.98 37.42 -42.43
N TYR A 4 5.73 37.88 -42.49
CA TYR A 4 4.79 37.80 -41.36
C TYR A 4 4.40 36.36 -41.03
N VAL A 5 4.23 35.52 -42.07
CA VAL A 5 3.99 34.09 -41.89
C VAL A 5 5.19 33.42 -41.22
N TRP A 6 6.42 33.76 -41.62
CA TRP A 6 7.63 33.23 -40.96
C TRP A 6 7.77 33.65 -39.50
N TRP A 7 7.51 34.92 -39.16
CA TRP A 7 7.53 35.38 -37.76
C TRP A 7 6.43 34.72 -36.92
N ALA A 8 5.24 34.51 -37.47
CA ALA A 8 4.17 33.77 -36.79
C ALA A 8 4.54 32.30 -36.57
N LEU A 9 5.13 31.63 -37.57
CA LEU A 9 5.61 30.25 -37.44
C LEU A 9 6.74 30.13 -36.40
N LEU A 10 7.70 31.05 -36.40
CA LEU A 10 8.77 31.11 -35.40
C LEU A 10 8.22 31.38 -33.99
N GLY A 11 7.24 32.29 -33.87
CA GLY A 11 6.56 32.58 -32.61
C GLY A 11 5.81 31.36 -32.07
N MET A 12 5.06 30.64 -32.91
CA MET A 12 4.38 29.40 -32.54
C MET A 12 5.37 28.29 -32.17
N ALA A 13 6.46 28.14 -32.92
CA ALA A 13 7.51 27.18 -32.59
C ALA A 13 8.17 27.51 -31.24
N GLY A 14 8.48 28.79 -30.99
CA GLY A 14 9.02 29.26 -29.72
C GLY A 14 8.08 29.00 -28.54
N LEU A 15 6.78 29.28 -28.70
CA LEU A 15 5.76 28.97 -27.69
C LEU A 15 5.62 27.46 -27.45
N GLY A 16 5.69 26.66 -28.52
CA GLY A 16 5.68 25.20 -28.44
C GLY A 16 6.86 24.66 -27.63
N LEU A 17 8.07 25.15 -27.91
CA LEU A 17 9.28 24.77 -27.17
C LEU A 17 9.22 25.20 -25.70
N ALA A 18 8.75 26.40 -25.41
CA ALA A 18 8.57 26.88 -24.03
C ALA A 18 7.57 26.02 -23.25
N THR A 19 6.45 25.66 -23.90
CA THR A 19 5.42 24.78 -23.32
C THR A 19 5.97 23.39 -23.05
N ALA A 20 6.69 22.80 -24.01
CA ALA A 20 7.34 21.50 -23.84
C ALA A 20 8.37 21.53 -22.71
N GLY A 21 9.19 22.58 -22.63
CA GLY A 21 10.13 22.80 -21.54
C GLY A 21 9.44 22.87 -20.17
N ALA A 22 8.34 23.62 -20.05
CA ALA A 22 7.57 23.70 -18.81
C ALA A 22 6.97 22.35 -18.39
N VAL A 23 6.45 21.56 -19.34
CA VAL A 23 5.93 20.21 -19.07
C VAL A 23 7.06 19.29 -18.58
N LEU A 24 8.22 19.30 -19.24
CA LEU A 24 9.37 18.51 -18.81
C LEU A 24 9.86 18.90 -17.41
N LEU A 25 9.85 20.19 -17.07
CA LEU A 25 10.17 20.65 -15.72
C LEU A 25 9.19 20.11 -14.67
N VAL A 26 7.89 20.14 -14.94
CA VAL A 26 6.87 19.58 -14.01
C VAL A 26 7.07 18.08 -13.83
N ILE A 27 7.32 17.34 -14.92
CA ILE A 27 7.60 15.91 -14.88
C ILE A 27 8.81 15.63 -13.97
N ARG A 28 9.92 16.34 -14.18
CA ARG A 28 11.16 16.17 -13.42
C ARG A 28 11.02 16.57 -11.95
N GLN A 29 10.37 17.69 -11.65
CA GLN A 29 10.16 18.17 -10.28
C GLN A 29 9.28 17.24 -9.42
N ARG A 30 8.47 16.40 -10.06
CA ARG A 30 7.58 15.45 -9.40
C ARG A 30 8.01 13.99 -9.60
N ASN A 31 9.22 13.77 -10.10
CA ASN A 31 9.78 12.46 -10.40
C ASN A 31 8.89 11.57 -11.28
N MET A 32 8.05 12.20 -12.11
CA MET A 32 7.10 11.49 -12.98
C MET A 32 7.80 10.79 -14.14
N GLN A 33 9.04 11.17 -14.46
CA GLN A 33 9.85 10.51 -15.49
C GLN A 33 10.06 9.02 -15.22
N TYR A 34 10.00 8.58 -13.95
CA TYR A 34 10.20 7.17 -13.61
C TYR A 34 9.02 6.31 -14.06
N TRP A 35 7.79 6.82 -13.99
CA TRP A 35 6.59 6.00 -14.12
C TRP A 35 5.62 6.41 -15.24
N ILE A 36 5.66 7.65 -15.74
CA ILE A 36 4.84 8.08 -16.89
C ILE A 36 5.01 7.15 -18.10
N PRO A 37 6.24 6.70 -18.47
CA PRO A 37 6.40 5.80 -19.61
C PRO A 37 5.54 4.54 -19.47
N GLN A 38 5.55 3.89 -18.30
CA GLN A 38 4.74 2.70 -18.03
C GLN A 38 3.23 3.03 -17.97
N TYR A 39 2.85 4.20 -17.46
CA TYR A 39 1.46 4.65 -17.42
C TYR A 39 0.86 4.88 -18.82
N VAL A 40 1.64 5.46 -19.74
CA VAL A 40 1.18 5.78 -21.11
C VAL A 40 1.34 4.59 -22.06
N PHE A 41 2.43 3.84 -21.91
CA PHE A 41 2.79 2.70 -22.74
C PHE A 41 3.01 1.47 -21.86
N PRO A 42 1.92 0.86 -21.33
CA PRO A 42 2.05 -0.30 -20.46
C PRO A 42 2.74 -1.45 -21.20
N SER A 43 3.63 -2.15 -20.49
CA SER A 43 4.41 -3.26 -21.04
C SER A 43 3.58 -4.49 -21.39
N GLU A 44 2.39 -4.63 -20.82
CA GLU A 44 1.45 -5.71 -21.07
C GLU A 44 0.09 -5.13 -21.53
N PRO A 45 -0.64 -5.81 -22.43
CA PRO A 45 -1.99 -5.41 -22.80
C PRO A 45 -2.93 -5.42 -21.59
N LYS A 46 -3.91 -4.52 -21.59
CA LYS A 46 -4.93 -4.49 -20.54
C LYS A 46 -5.83 -5.72 -20.65
N GLU A 47 -5.79 -6.58 -19.64
CA GLU A 47 -6.72 -7.69 -19.48
C GLU A 47 -8.13 -7.18 -19.16
N ARG A 48 -9.15 -7.90 -19.58
CA ARG A 48 -10.56 -7.51 -19.40
C ARG A 48 -11.31 -8.62 -18.71
N THR A 49 -12.04 -8.26 -17.66
CA THR A 49 -13.08 -9.10 -17.07
C THR A 49 -14.15 -9.41 -18.11
N ALA A 50 -14.65 -10.64 -18.12
CA ALA A 50 -15.66 -11.04 -19.09
C ALA A 50 -16.98 -10.27 -18.87
N PRO A 51 -17.76 -9.98 -19.92
CA PRO A 51 -19.07 -9.37 -19.75
C PRO A 51 -19.98 -10.21 -18.85
N GLY A 52 -20.55 -9.58 -17.81
CA GLY A 52 -21.45 -10.26 -16.86
C GLY A 52 -20.74 -11.00 -15.72
N GLU A 53 -19.41 -11.01 -15.70
CA GLU A 53 -18.63 -11.55 -14.59
C GLU A 53 -18.54 -10.55 -13.44
N ALA A 54 -18.63 -11.04 -12.21
CA ALA A 54 -18.52 -10.21 -11.02
C ALA A 54 -17.05 -9.88 -10.75
N ILE A 55 -16.79 -8.62 -10.41
CA ILE A 55 -15.47 -8.14 -9.98
C ILE A 55 -15.41 -8.20 -8.45
N ASP A 56 -14.39 -8.88 -7.93
CA ASP A 56 -13.98 -8.83 -6.52
C ASP A 56 -12.93 -7.75 -6.33
N VAL A 57 -13.14 -6.85 -5.37
CA VAL A 57 -12.23 -5.74 -5.08
C VAL A 57 -11.73 -5.83 -3.64
N PHE A 58 -10.46 -6.14 -3.48
CA PHE A 58 -9.81 -6.26 -2.18
C PHE A 58 -9.18 -4.93 -1.80
N ILE A 59 -9.68 -4.31 -0.73
CA ILE A 59 -9.21 -3.01 -0.24
C ILE A 59 -8.38 -3.24 1.02
N ALA A 60 -7.07 -2.97 0.94
CA ALA A 60 -6.17 -2.97 2.10
C ALA A 60 -5.64 -1.56 2.36
N ILE A 61 -5.50 -1.24 3.65
CA ILE A 61 -4.86 0.00 4.10
C ILE A 61 -3.52 -0.35 4.74
N GLY A 62 -2.43 0.14 4.17
CA GLY A 62 -1.11 0.12 4.78
C GLY A 62 -0.79 1.48 5.41
N ASP A 63 -0.92 1.57 6.72
CA ASP A 63 -0.66 2.80 7.46
C ASP A 63 0.79 2.84 7.94
N HIS A 64 1.53 3.89 7.56
CA HIS A 64 2.77 4.29 8.22
C HIS A 64 2.41 4.85 9.61
N TYR A 65 2.11 3.93 10.52
CA TYR A 65 1.45 4.26 11.79
C TYR A 65 2.48 4.79 12.79
N GLU A 66 2.76 6.08 12.72
CA GLU A 66 3.76 6.77 13.55
C GLU A 66 3.10 7.66 14.63
N PRO A 67 2.75 7.15 15.82
CA PRO A 67 2.20 7.96 16.91
C PRO A 67 3.06 9.16 17.29
N GLU A 68 4.39 9.03 17.28
CA GLU A 68 5.35 10.07 17.67
C GLU A 68 5.71 11.02 16.51
N CYS A 69 5.11 10.86 15.32
CA CYS A 69 5.37 11.72 14.17
C CYS A 69 5.16 13.20 14.50
N GLN A 70 5.93 14.06 13.82
CA GLN A 70 6.03 15.50 14.09
C GLN A 70 6.66 15.84 15.46
N LYS A 71 7.37 14.87 16.08
CA LYS A 71 8.09 15.04 17.36
C LYS A 71 7.17 15.50 18.49
N VAL A 72 5.96 14.94 18.52
CA VAL A 72 5.00 15.24 19.58
C VAL A 72 5.45 14.65 20.91
N SER A 73 4.85 15.10 22.02
CA SER A 73 5.09 14.49 23.32
C SER A 73 4.57 13.06 23.36
N HIS A 74 5.18 12.24 24.21
CA HIS A 74 4.74 10.87 24.46
C HIS A 74 3.25 10.78 24.86
N GLU A 75 2.76 11.71 25.68
CA GLU A 75 1.33 11.77 26.04
C GLU A 75 0.43 12.06 24.83
N ARG A 76 0.87 12.95 23.92
CA ARG A 76 0.11 13.21 22.69
C ARG A 76 0.09 12.00 21.76
N ALA A 77 1.19 11.25 21.68
CA ALA A 77 1.24 10.00 20.94
C ALA A 77 0.29 8.94 21.56
N LYS A 78 0.23 8.83 22.90
CA LYS A 78 -0.76 7.98 23.60
C LYS A 78 -2.20 8.39 23.28
N GLU A 79 -2.50 9.69 23.27
CA GLU A 79 -3.83 10.20 22.88
C GLU A 79 -4.19 9.79 21.44
N ARG A 80 -3.25 9.87 20.50
CA ARG A 80 -3.47 9.44 19.10
C ARG A 80 -3.84 7.96 19.04
N VAL A 81 -3.09 7.09 19.73
CA VAL A 81 -3.38 5.65 19.78
C VAL A 81 -4.75 5.39 20.43
N ALA A 82 -5.02 6.03 21.57
CA ALA A 82 -6.29 5.88 22.27
C ALA A 82 -7.50 6.32 21.42
N ARG A 83 -7.36 7.37 20.61
CA ARG A 83 -8.38 7.78 19.64
C ARG A 83 -8.64 6.71 18.60
N TRP A 84 -7.59 6.14 17.99
CA TRP A 84 -7.77 5.05 17.03
C TRP A 84 -8.51 3.86 17.64
N VAL A 85 -8.07 3.40 18.81
CA VAL A 85 -8.62 2.23 19.50
C VAL A 85 -10.08 2.44 19.92
N SER A 86 -10.43 3.64 20.38
CA SER A 86 -11.80 3.94 20.84
C SER A 86 -12.76 4.35 19.72
N GLU A 87 -12.31 5.16 18.77
CA GLU A 87 -13.17 5.77 17.76
C GLU A 87 -13.35 4.85 16.54
N TYR A 88 -12.32 4.10 16.12
CA TYR A 88 -12.40 3.30 14.91
C TYR A 88 -13.53 2.25 14.96
N PRO A 89 -13.64 1.40 16.01
CA PRO A 89 -14.77 0.48 16.14
C PRO A 89 -16.12 1.22 16.18
N ARG A 90 -16.20 2.27 17.00
CA ARG A 90 -17.44 3.04 17.21
C ARG A 90 -17.97 3.66 15.91
N LEU A 91 -17.09 4.13 15.05
CA LEU A 91 -17.44 4.82 13.80
C LEU A 91 -17.69 3.85 12.65
N PHE A 92 -16.91 2.77 12.56
CA PHE A 92 -16.87 1.94 11.37
C PHE A 92 -17.53 0.57 11.50
N ASP A 93 -17.89 0.13 12.72
CA ASP A 93 -18.56 -1.16 12.93
C ASP A 93 -19.94 -1.24 12.24
N ARG A 94 -20.56 -0.14 11.87
CA ARG A 94 -21.83 -0.18 11.12
C ARG A 94 -21.68 -0.54 9.64
N TYR A 95 -20.48 -0.48 9.09
CA TYR A 95 -20.23 -0.76 7.68
C TYR A 95 -19.92 -2.23 7.47
N ARG A 96 -20.38 -2.79 6.35
CA ARG A 96 -20.18 -4.18 5.98
C ARG A 96 -19.78 -4.25 4.52
N ASP A 97 -18.79 -5.05 4.22
CA ASP A 97 -18.43 -5.42 2.85
C ASP A 97 -19.30 -6.57 2.32
N SER A 98 -18.97 -7.08 1.15
CA SER A 98 -19.74 -8.16 0.50
C SER A 98 -19.65 -9.49 1.26
N SER A 99 -18.74 -9.60 2.23
CA SER A 99 -18.54 -10.75 3.11
C SER A 99 -19.02 -10.50 4.54
N GLY A 100 -19.65 -9.35 4.80
CA GLY A 100 -20.16 -8.98 6.11
C GLY A 100 -19.07 -8.54 7.10
N ARG A 101 -17.90 -8.10 6.63
CA ARG A 101 -16.79 -7.63 7.48
C ARG A 101 -16.75 -6.10 7.59
N PRO A 102 -16.40 -5.53 8.77
CA PRO A 102 -16.14 -4.10 8.89
C PRO A 102 -14.84 -3.68 8.19
N PRO A 103 -14.63 -2.37 7.94
CA PRO A 103 -13.35 -1.84 7.48
C PRO A 103 -12.17 -2.36 8.29
N GLN A 104 -11.09 -2.69 7.57
CA GLN A 104 -9.85 -3.24 8.13
C GLN A 104 -8.72 -2.24 7.95
N HIS A 105 -7.80 -2.22 8.91
CA HIS A 105 -6.65 -1.32 8.89
C HIS A 105 -5.39 -2.07 9.30
N THR A 106 -4.36 -2.09 8.46
CA THR A 106 -3.06 -2.67 8.84
C THR A 106 -2.13 -1.57 9.32
N PHE A 107 -1.80 -1.60 10.60
CA PHE A 107 -0.89 -0.68 11.26
C PHE A 107 0.54 -1.17 11.06
N PHE A 108 1.26 -0.63 10.08
CA PHE A 108 2.68 -0.91 9.94
C PHE A 108 3.41 -0.06 10.98
N PHE A 109 3.83 -0.69 12.08
CA PHE A 109 4.30 0.00 13.27
C PHE A 109 5.82 0.26 13.18
N PRO A 110 6.30 1.50 13.35
CA PRO A 110 7.72 1.86 13.31
C PRO A 110 8.48 1.23 14.48
N GLN A 111 9.45 0.38 14.17
CA GLN A 111 10.34 -0.22 15.17
C GLN A 111 11.04 0.85 16.04
N ASP A 112 11.37 1.99 15.47
CA ASP A 112 12.07 3.09 16.14
C ASP A 112 11.18 3.92 17.09
N GLU A 113 9.85 3.86 16.96
CA GLU A 113 8.92 4.45 17.95
C GLU A 113 8.35 3.41 18.92
N TYR A 114 8.95 2.22 19.02
CA TYR A 114 8.46 1.15 19.88
C TYR A 114 8.30 1.61 21.34
N ARG A 115 7.06 1.55 21.82
CA ARG A 115 6.69 1.58 23.24
C ARG A 115 5.65 0.48 23.46
N PRO A 116 5.77 -0.35 24.50
CA PRO A 116 4.85 -1.46 24.71
C PRO A 116 3.37 -1.06 24.72
N GLU A 117 3.04 0.03 25.41
CA GLU A 117 1.68 0.53 25.62
C GLU A 117 0.95 0.91 24.31
N TYR A 118 1.67 1.28 23.26
CA TYR A 118 1.06 1.56 21.96
C TYR A 118 0.55 0.27 21.32
N LEU A 119 1.39 -0.76 21.30
CA LEU A 119 1.09 -2.05 20.69
C LEU A 119 0.12 -2.88 21.53
N ASP A 120 0.17 -2.75 22.86
CA ASP A 120 -0.79 -3.38 23.76
C ASP A 120 -2.22 -2.88 23.46
N HIS A 121 -2.41 -1.57 23.25
CA HIS A 121 -3.72 -1.04 22.86
C HIS A 121 -4.11 -1.39 21.41
N LEU A 122 -3.16 -1.41 20.47
CA LEU A 122 -3.45 -1.85 19.09
C LEU A 122 -3.84 -3.33 19.04
N LYS A 123 -3.26 -4.17 19.91
CA LYS A 123 -3.64 -5.58 20.03
C LYS A 123 -5.11 -5.76 20.37
N GLU A 124 -5.65 -4.94 21.29
CA GLU A 124 -7.07 -4.96 21.63
C GLU A 124 -7.95 -4.66 20.41
N LEU A 125 -7.56 -3.66 19.59
CA LEU A 125 -8.27 -3.30 18.37
C LEU A 125 -8.21 -4.42 17.30
N CYS A 126 -7.05 -5.06 17.15
CA CYS A 126 -6.85 -6.18 16.22
C CYS A 126 -7.65 -7.42 16.67
N ASP A 127 -7.65 -7.76 17.96
CA ASP A 127 -8.43 -8.86 18.53
C ASP A 127 -9.95 -8.66 18.37
N ALA A 128 -10.38 -7.40 18.38
CA ALA A 128 -11.76 -7.04 18.10
C ALA A 128 -12.13 -7.12 16.59
N GLY A 129 -11.17 -7.44 15.72
CA GLY A 129 -11.40 -7.71 14.29
C GLY A 129 -11.43 -6.48 13.40
N TYR A 130 -10.76 -5.39 13.81
CA TYR A 130 -10.74 -4.12 13.06
C TYR A 130 -9.43 -3.87 12.29
N GLY A 131 -8.48 -4.79 12.36
CA GLY A 131 -7.19 -4.58 11.74
C GLY A 131 -6.14 -5.57 12.16
N ASP A 132 -4.91 -5.20 11.88
CA ASP A 132 -3.73 -6.05 12.02
C ASP A 132 -2.47 -5.19 12.18
N VAL A 133 -1.37 -5.78 12.64
CA VAL A 133 -0.08 -5.11 12.79
C VAL A 133 0.97 -5.80 11.93
N ASP A 134 1.80 -4.98 11.27
CA ASP A 134 2.97 -5.40 10.51
C ASP A 134 4.14 -4.43 10.75
N ILE A 135 5.30 -4.65 10.10
CA ILE A 135 6.53 -3.93 10.43
C ILE A 135 6.75 -2.74 9.50
N HIS A 136 6.94 -1.58 10.12
CA HIS A 136 7.47 -0.39 9.49
C HIS A 136 8.84 -0.08 10.07
N LEU A 137 9.79 0.37 9.24
CA LEU A 137 11.13 0.70 9.71
C LEU A 137 11.69 1.93 9.01
N HIS A 138 12.09 2.91 9.82
CA HIS A 138 13.03 3.95 9.38
C HIS A 138 14.45 3.48 9.65
N HIS A 139 15.31 3.58 8.64
CA HIS A 139 16.74 3.36 8.79
C HIS A 139 17.51 4.19 7.77
N ALA A 140 18.76 4.50 8.08
CA ALA A 140 19.63 5.31 7.25
C ALA A 140 21.09 4.94 7.51
N HIS A 141 21.88 4.83 6.43
CA HIS A 141 23.27 4.39 6.46
C HIS A 141 23.47 3.05 7.20
N ASP A 142 22.48 2.16 7.09
CA ASP A 142 22.47 0.86 7.76
C ASP A 142 23.33 -0.16 7.01
N THR A 143 23.58 -1.30 7.66
CA THR A 143 24.17 -2.48 7.02
C THR A 143 23.17 -3.63 6.99
N ALA A 144 23.36 -4.60 6.11
CA ALA A 144 22.47 -5.76 6.03
C ALA A 144 22.37 -6.53 7.36
N ASP A 145 23.46 -6.62 8.12
CA ASP A 145 23.48 -7.32 9.40
C ASP A 145 22.71 -6.55 10.49
N GLN A 146 22.89 -5.23 10.56
CA GLN A 146 22.15 -4.39 11.50
C GLN A 146 20.66 -4.31 11.16
N LEU A 147 20.32 -4.25 9.86
CA LEU A 147 18.94 -4.35 9.40
C LEU A 147 18.32 -5.69 9.83
N ARG A 148 19.03 -6.80 9.63
CA ARG A 148 18.57 -8.13 10.04
C ARG A 148 18.31 -8.21 11.54
N GLU A 149 19.22 -7.69 12.35
CA GLU A 149 19.08 -7.65 13.82
C GLU A 149 17.83 -6.86 14.25
N LYS A 150 17.59 -5.69 13.66
CA LYS A 150 16.40 -4.86 13.96
C LYS A 150 15.11 -5.57 13.60
N LEU A 151 15.05 -6.14 12.41
CA LEU A 151 13.86 -6.85 11.90
C LEU A 151 13.56 -8.09 12.73
N ASP A 152 14.57 -8.93 12.99
CA ASP A 152 14.39 -10.13 13.81
C ASP A 152 13.95 -9.74 15.23
N GLY A 153 14.68 -8.84 15.90
CA GLY A 153 14.35 -8.42 17.26
C GLY A 153 12.94 -7.86 17.39
N PHE A 154 12.51 -7.03 16.44
CA PHE A 154 11.17 -6.44 16.47
C PHE A 154 10.07 -7.45 16.12
N ARG A 155 10.29 -8.31 15.12
CA ARG A 155 9.40 -9.43 14.78
C ARG A 155 9.17 -10.34 15.99
N GLN A 156 10.24 -10.74 16.67
CA GLN A 156 10.15 -11.56 17.88
C GLN A 156 9.38 -10.84 18.99
N THR A 157 9.61 -9.53 19.16
CA THR A 157 8.90 -8.72 20.16
C THR A 157 7.41 -8.64 19.86
N LEU A 158 7.01 -8.33 18.62
CA LEU A 158 5.60 -8.24 18.23
C LEU A 158 4.87 -9.57 18.45
N TYR A 159 5.48 -10.70 18.08
CA TYR A 159 4.87 -12.01 18.25
C TYR A 159 4.86 -12.46 19.72
N HIS A 160 6.01 -12.57 20.37
CA HIS A 160 6.10 -13.21 21.69
C HIS A 160 5.59 -12.34 22.85
N ARG A 161 5.79 -11.01 22.78
CA ARG A 161 5.34 -10.12 23.85
C ARG A 161 3.89 -9.70 23.67
N HIS A 162 3.53 -9.29 22.46
CA HIS A 162 2.22 -8.69 22.21
C HIS A 162 1.19 -9.66 21.65
N GLY A 163 1.60 -10.86 21.21
CA GLY A 163 0.71 -11.80 20.52
C GLY A 163 0.16 -11.26 19.21
N LEU A 164 0.80 -10.24 18.64
CA LEU A 164 0.55 -9.73 17.30
C LEU A 164 1.23 -10.68 16.29
N LEU A 165 1.38 -10.26 15.03
CA LEU A 165 1.93 -11.08 13.94
C LEU A 165 1.30 -12.49 13.90
N ARG A 166 1.87 -13.38 13.10
CA ARG A 166 1.37 -14.73 12.90
C ARG A 166 2.50 -15.66 12.53
N LYS A 167 2.19 -16.95 12.52
CA LYS A 167 3.01 -17.94 11.83
C LYS A 167 2.43 -18.26 10.46
N ASP A 168 3.30 -18.40 9.48
CA ASP A 168 2.91 -18.95 8.19
C ASP A 168 2.52 -20.44 8.39
N PRO A 169 1.28 -20.86 8.03
CA PRO A 169 0.84 -22.25 8.18
C PRO A 169 1.70 -23.28 7.43
N ALA A 170 2.37 -22.88 6.35
CA ALA A 170 3.19 -23.79 5.55
C ALA A 170 4.58 -24.02 6.15
N THR A 171 5.21 -22.97 6.67
CA THR A 171 6.59 -23.01 7.17
C THR A 171 6.69 -23.07 8.70
N GLY A 172 5.68 -22.58 9.42
CA GLY A 172 5.69 -22.44 10.88
C GLY A 172 6.51 -21.25 11.39
N GLU A 173 7.10 -20.46 10.49
CA GLU A 173 7.91 -19.28 10.81
C GLU A 173 7.04 -18.08 11.16
N ILE A 174 7.54 -17.20 12.05
CA ILE A 174 6.87 -15.92 12.33
C ILE A 174 7.06 -15.02 11.11
N VAL A 175 5.96 -14.50 10.57
CA VAL A 175 5.98 -13.69 9.34
C VAL A 175 5.38 -12.31 9.55
N TYR A 176 5.83 -11.36 8.74
CA TYR A 176 5.38 -9.97 8.75
C TYR A 176 5.36 -9.36 7.35
N GLY A 177 4.55 -8.33 7.14
CA GLY A 177 4.57 -7.48 5.96
C GLY A 177 5.45 -6.28 6.21
N PHE A 178 6.07 -5.74 5.16
CA PHE A 178 7.01 -4.63 5.32
C PHE A 178 6.57 -3.34 4.62
N ILE A 179 6.78 -2.22 5.29
CA ILE A 179 6.83 -0.89 4.69
C ILE A 179 8.14 -0.22 5.07
N HIS A 180 8.89 0.24 4.07
CA HIS A 180 10.07 1.05 4.30
C HIS A 180 9.67 2.49 4.62
N GLY A 181 9.99 2.99 5.82
CA GLY A 181 9.50 4.28 6.30
C GLY A 181 10.02 5.50 5.55
N ASN A 182 11.27 5.42 5.09
CA ASN A 182 11.84 6.41 4.17
C ASN A 182 11.54 6.16 2.69
N TRP A 183 10.70 5.16 2.38
CA TRP A 183 10.32 4.76 1.03
C TRP A 183 11.51 4.35 0.14
N ALA A 184 12.66 4.11 0.75
CA ALA A 184 13.96 4.04 0.10
C ALA A 184 14.46 2.59 -0.07
N LEU A 185 13.52 1.65 -0.23
CA LEU A 185 13.77 0.21 -0.33
C LEU A 185 14.94 -0.12 -1.28
N CYS A 186 15.79 -1.06 -0.89
CA CYS A 186 17.02 -1.42 -1.63
C CYS A 186 17.89 -0.19 -1.93
N ASN A 187 17.97 0.74 -0.97
CA ASN A 187 18.70 1.99 -1.11
C ASN A 187 18.28 2.80 -2.35
N SER A 188 16.99 2.95 -2.63
CA SER A 188 16.52 3.46 -3.93
C SER A 188 16.67 4.96 -4.18
N ARG A 189 16.90 5.77 -3.15
CA ARG A 189 16.95 7.23 -3.27
C ARG A 189 18.23 7.68 -3.94
N PRO A 190 18.26 8.41 -5.08
CA PRO A 190 19.44 8.57 -5.92
C PRO A 190 20.77 8.95 -5.24
N ASP A 191 20.75 9.74 -4.17
CA ASP A 191 21.94 10.14 -3.41
C ASP A 191 22.45 9.10 -2.39
N GLY A 192 21.75 7.98 -2.20
CA GLY A 192 22.15 6.88 -1.32
C GLY A 192 21.81 7.11 0.16
N ASP A 193 20.98 8.10 0.45
CA ASP A 193 20.53 8.41 1.81
C ASP A 193 19.25 7.63 2.17
N TRP A 194 18.97 7.55 3.48
CA TRP A 194 17.73 7.00 4.06
C TRP A 194 17.48 5.50 3.88
N CYS A 195 18.55 4.72 3.69
CA CYS A 195 18.54 3.26 3.77
C CYS A 195 19.97 2.76 4.08
N GLY A 196 20.81 2.57 3.05
CA GLY A 196 22.19 2.05 3.19
C GLY A 196 22.35 0.58 2.81
N VAL A 197 21.26 -0.15 2.58
CA VAL A 197 21.27 -1.58 2.24
C VAL A 197 20.75 -1.79 0.82
N ASP A 198 21.63 -2.21 -0.09
CA ASP A 198 21.25 -2.47 -1.48
C ASP A 198 20.48 -3.80 -1.61
N GLN A 199 20.89 -4.82 -0.84
CA GLN A 199 20.34 -6.17 -0.79
C GLN A 199 19.20 -6.34 0.23
N GLU A 200 18.32 -5.34 0.30
CA GLU A 200 17.29 -5.27 1.34
C GLU A 200 16.23 -6.38 1.19
N LEU A 201 15.90 -6.84 -0.03
CA LEU A 201 14.88 -7.86 -0.26
C LEU A 201 15.28 -9.22 0.31
N THR A 202 16.56 -9.57 0.18
CA THR A 202 17.13 -10.81 0.72
C THR A 202 17.03 -10.80 2.24
N VAL A 203 17.42 -9.70 2.89
CA VAL A 203 17.31 -9.57 4.35
C VAL A 203 15.86 -9.70 4.78
N LEU A 204 14.93 -9.00 4.12
CA LEU A 204 13.51 -9.08 4.40
C LEU A 204 12.98 -10.51 4.29
N LEU A 205 13.27 -11.24 3.21
CA LEU A 205 12.86 -12.64 3.04
C LEU A 205 13.42 -13.54 4.14
N GLU A 206 14.72 -13.45 4.43
CA GLU A 206 15.39 -14.27 5.44
C GLU A 206 14.84 -14.04 6.84
N THR A 207 14.36 -12.83 7.15
CA THR A 207 13.72 -12.51 8.43
C THR A 207 12.23 -12.83 8.46
N GLY A 208 11.63 -13.35 7.39
CA GLY A 208 10.22 -13.77 7.34
C GLY A 208 9.26 -12.71 6.81
N CYS A 209 9.73 -11.76 6.01
CA CYS A 209 8.85 -10.84 5.29
C CYS A 209 8.07 -11.60 4.22
N TYR A 210 6.73 -11.57 4.29
CA TYR A 210 5.88 -12.24 3.30
C TYR A 210 5.61 -11.36 2.06
N ALA A 211 5.60 -10.04 2.21
CA ALA A 211 5.43 -9.09 1.13
C ALA A 211 5.84 -7.66 1.53
N ASP A 212 6.28 -6.87 0.54
CA ASP A 212 6.49 -5.43 0.66
C ASP A 212 5.26 -4.65 0.14
N PHE A 213 4.95 -3.58 0.89
CA PHE A 213 3.85 -2.66 0.64
C PHE A 213 4.32 -1.20 0.54
N THR A 214 5.59 -0.95 0.24
CA THR A 214 6.17 0.41 0.22
C THR A 214 5.63 1.28 -0.92
N LEU A 215 5.22 0.68 -2.04
CA LEU A 215 4.90 1.41 -3.28
C LEU A 215 3.38 1.56 -3.53
N PRO A 216 2.92 2.68 -4.11
CA PRO A 216 3.69 3.69 -4.83
C PRO A 216 4.24 4.78 -3.91
N SER A 217 5.44 5.28 -4.19
CA SER A 217 6.10 6.38 -3.46
C SER A 217 6.08 7.72 -4.20
N ALA A 218 5.47 7.79 -5.39
CA ALA A 218 5.34 9.04 -6.15
C ALA A 218 4.72 10.15 -5.27
N PRO A 219 5.28 11.37 -5.26
CA PRO A 219 6.29 11.92 -6.18
C PRO A 219 7.76 11.76 -5.71
N SER A 220 8.06 10.85 -4.78
CA SER A 220 9.43 10.57 -4.34
C SER A 220 10.33 10.13 -5.50
N ALA A 221 11.63 10.42 -5.39
CA ALA A 221 12.63 9.92 -6.31
C ALA A 221 12.86 8.39 -6.19
N CYS A 222 12.36 7.79 -5.10
CA CYS A 222 12.37 6.35 -4.89
C CYS A 222 11.35 5.60 -5.74
N GLN A 223 10.39 6.29 -6.37
CA GLN A 223 9.33 5.65 -7.16
C GLN A 223 9.91 4.77 -8.27
N THR A 224 9.44 3.54 -8.35
CA THR A 224 9.81 2.56 -9.37
C THR A 224 9.23 2.88 -10.74
N SER A 225 9.85 2.33 -11.78
CA SER A 225 9.29 2.35 -13.13
C SER A 225 8.16 1.33 -13.32
N THR A 226 8.21 0.19 -12.63
CA THR A 226 7.07 -0.73 -12.50
C THR A 226 6.01 -0.08 -11.63
N ILE A 227 4.79 0.04 -12.14
CA ILE A 227 3.64 0.62 -11.43
C ILE A 227 2.43 -0.30 -11.54
N ASN A 228 1.44 -0.09 -10.66
CA ASN A 228 0.13 -0.74 -10.71
C ASN A 228 0.24 -2.26 -10.82
N SER A 229 1.16 -2.84 -10.05
CA SER A 229 1.58 -4.22 -10.26
C SER A 229 1.76 -5.04 -9.00
N ILE A 230 1.44 -6.32 -9.13
CA ILE A 230 1.81 -7.40 -8.22
C ILE A 230 2.90 -8.21 -8.90
N TYR A 231 4.06 -8.34 -8.27
CA TYR A 231 5.22 -8.98 -8.88
C TYR A 231 6.21 -9.44 -7.82
N TYR A 232 7.17 -10.25 -8.23
CA TYR A 232 8.23 -10.78 -7.38
C TYR A 232 9.55 -10.15 -7.76
N ALA A 233 10.22 -9.51 -6.80
CA ALA A 233 11.51 -8.86 -7.00
C ALA A 233 12.61 -9.60 -6.23
N GLN A 234 13.80 -9.64 -6.80
CA GLN A 234 15.01 -10.15 -6.15
C GLN A 234 16.07 -9.07 -6.14
N ASP A 235 17.03 -9.21 -5.23
CA ASP A 235 18.20 -8.35 -5.25
C ASP A 235 19.07 -8.61 -6.48
N ILE A 236 19.72 -7.54 -6.95
CA ILE A 236 20.68 -7.62 -8.04
C ILE A 236 22.05 -7.23 -7.45
N PRO A 237 23.03 -8.16 -7.41
CA PRO A 237 24.32 -7.90 -6.77
C PRO A 237 24.97 -6.60 -7.24
N GLY A 238 25.33 -5.75 -6.27
CA GLY A 238 25.97 -4.45 -6.51
C GLY A 238 25.06 -3.38 -7.11
N GLN A 239 23.74 -3.58 -7.12
CA GLN A 239 22.79 -2.60 -7.63
C GLN A 239 21.77 -2.18 -6.58
N ARG A 240 21.55 -0.86 -6.52
CA ARG A 240 20.49 -0.22 -5.77
C ARG A 240 19.17 -0.34 -6.51
N LYS A 241 18.06 -0.23 -5.78
CA LYS A 241 16.69 -0.22 -6.33
C LYS A 241 16.39 -1.48 -7.16
N SER A 242 16.87 -2.64 -6.70
CA SER A 242 16.67 -3.95 -7.34
C SER A 242 15.18 -4.24 -7.61
N HIS A 243 14.30 -3.77 -6.72
CA HIS A 243 12.85 -3.87 -6.83
C HIS A 243 12.19 -2.99 -7.92
N ASP A 244 12.94 -2.20 -8.71
CA ASP A 244 12.37 -1.38 -9.81
C ASP A 244 11.65 -2.21 -10.87
N LYS A 245 12.08 -3.47 -11.03
CA LYS A 245 11.54 -4.49 -11.93
C LYS A 245 11.39 -5.81 -11.18
N GLY A 246 10.62 -6.73 -11.75
CA GLY A 246 10.56 -8.11 -11.27
C GLY A 246 9.63 -8.97 -12.12
N LEU A 247 9.39 -10.18 -11.65
CA LEU A 247 8.57 -11.19 -12.33
C LEU A 247 7.09 -10.95 -12.02
N ARG A 248 6.30 -10.64 -13.04
CA ARG A 248 4.86 -10.42 -12.90
C ARG A 248 4.18 -11.64 -12.27
N SER A 249 3.35 -11.41 -11.24
CA SER A 249 2.47 -12.44 -10.68
C SER A 249 1.40 -12.85 -11.70
N ARG A 250 1.21 -14.16 -11.91
CA ARG A 250 0.28 -14.72 -12.90
C ARG A 250 -0.40 -15.99 -12.39
N VAL A 251 -1.58 -16.30 -12.90
CA VAL A 251 -2.23 -17.61 -12.69
C VAL A 251 -1.31 -18.74 -13.18
N GLY A 252 -1.15 -19.78 -12.37
CA GLY A 252 -0.26 -20.93 -12.62
C GLY A 252 1.22 -20.63 -12.44
N PHE A 253 1.60 -19.45 -11.94
CA PHE A 253 2.99 -19.08 -11.71
C PHE A 253 3.44 -19.44 -10.30
N THR A 254 4.57 -20.13 -10.17
CA THR A 254 5.27 -20.31 -8.89
C THR A 254 6.52 -19.43 -8.89
N PRO A 255 6.60 -18.42 -8.02
CA PRO A 255 7.77 -17.56 -7.95
C PRO A 255 9.00 -18.31 -7.42
N PRO A 256 10.22 -17.93 -7.82
CA PRO A 256 11.44 -18.39 -7.16
C PRO A 256 11.47 -17.98 -5.68
N ARG A 257 12.07 -18.81 -4.83
CA ARG A 257 12.07 -18.63 -3.37
C ARG A 257 12.84 -17.41 -2.87
N ASP A 258 13.78 -16.93 -3.66
CA ASP A 258 14.63 -15.77 -3.38
C ASP A 258 14.03 -14.45 -3.89
N HIS A 259 12.76 -14.44 -4.30
CA HIS A 259 12.06 -13.24 -4.69
C HIS A 259 10.97 -12.84 -3.69
N LEU A 260 10.99 -11.58 -3.27
CA LEU A 260 9.98 -11.00 -2.38
C LEU A 260 8.76 -10.57 -3.19
N LEU A 261 7.58 -10.89 -2.67
CA LEU A 261 6.31 -10.41 -3.22
C LEU A 261 6.19 -8.89 -2.99
N MET A 262 5.95 -8.17 -4.08
CA MET A 262 5.74 -6.73 -4.11
C MET A 262 4.26 -6.45 -4.44
N ILE A 263 3.53 -5.81 -3.54
CA ILE A 263 2.11 -5.45 -3.76
C ILE A 263 1.97 -3.93 -3.82
N GLN A 264 1.90 -3.41 -5.05
CA GLN A 264 1.78 -1.98 -5.25
C GLN A 264 0.33 -1.49 -5.15
N GLY A 265 0.19 -0.28 -4.62
CA GLY A 265 -1.05 0.49 -4.70
C GLY A 265 -1.26 1.17 -6.05
N PRO A 266 -2.48 1.67 -6.32
CA PRO A 266 -2.80 2.47 -7.49
C PRO A 266 -1.96 3.74 -7.63
N LEU A 267 -1.40 3.95 -8.82
CA LEU A 267 -0.67 5.14 -9.24
C LEU A 267 -1.12 5.58 -10.65
N GLY A 268 -1.49 6.84 -10.78
CA GLY A 268 -1.91 7.42 -12.05
C GLY A 268 -2.08 8.92 -12.01
N LEU A 269 -2.78 9.44 -13.03
CA LEU A 269 -3.09 10.86 -13.16
C LEU A 269 -4.58 11.09 -12.93
N ASP A 270 -4.87 11.98 -11.99
CA ASP A 270 -6.22 12.49 -11.77
C ASP A 270 -6.49 13.68 -12.71
N TRP A 271 -7.04 13.38 -13.88
CA TRP A 271 -7.43 14.37 -14.88
C TRP A 271 -8.67 15.18 -14.49
N GLN A 272 -9.41 14.77 -13.47
CA GLN A 272 -10.55 15.53 -12.97
C GLN A 272 -10.11 16.53 -11.89
N SER A 273 -8.92 16.37 -11.29
CA SER A 273 -8.32 17.32 -10.35
C SER A 273 -7.06 17.92 -10.95
N ARG A 274 -7.19 19.13 -11.49
CA ARG A 274 -6.09 19.80 -12.21
C ARG A 274 -5.57 21.01 -11.46
N LYS A 275 -4.26 21.13 -11.35
CA LYS A 275 -3.60 22.37 -10.92
C LYS A 275 -3.70 23.38 -12.06
N LEU A 276 -4.19 24.59 -11.74
CA LEU A 276 -4.45 25.68 -12.70
C LEU A 276 -5.37 25.26 -13.87
N GLY A 277 -6.22 24.24 -13.68
CA GLY A 277 -7.14 23.75 -14.72
C GLY A 277 -6.52 22.90 -15.84
N VAL A 278 -5.19 22.73 -15.86
CA VAL A 278 -4.48 22.07 -16.98
C VAL A 278 -3.61 20.89 -16.56
N ILE A 279 -2.88 20.98 -15.45
CA ILE A 279 -1.92 19.94 -15.06
C ILE A 279 -2.63 18.92 -14.16
N PRO A 280 -2.81 17.65 -14.58
CA PRO A 280 -3.44 16.64 -13.72
C PRO A 280 -2.62 16.44 -12.45
N ARG A 281 -3.30 16.20 -11.34
CA ARG A 281 -2.64 15.82 -10.10
C ARG A 281 -2.23 14.34 -10.16
N ILE A 282 -1.16 13.99 -9.46
CA ILE A 282 -0.82 12.59 -9.21
C ILE A 282 -1.87 12.01 -8.26
N GLU A 283 -2.43 10.86 -8.62
CA GLU A 283 -3.19 9.97 -7.74
C GLU A 283 -2.26 8.81 -7.39
N ASN A 284 -1.95 8.63 -6.11
CA ASN A 284 -0.96 7.66 -5.61
C ASN A 284 -1.53 6.79 -4.48
N ALA A 285 -2.85 6.72 -4.30
CA ALA A 285 -3.50 5.96 -3.24
C ALA A 285 -3.17 6.41 -1.79
N ASP A 286 -2.54 7.57 -1.62
CA ASP A 286 -2.39 8.24 -0.32
C ASP A 286 -3.73 8.85 0.12
N VAL A 287 -4.19 8.53 1.33
CA VAL A 287 -5.37 9.16 1.93
C VAL A 287 -4.95 10.04 3.10
N HIS A 288 -5.21 11.33 2.97
CA HIS A 288 -4.74 12.34 3.91
C HIS A 288 -5.67 13.57 3.91
N ALA A 289 -5.47 14.54 4.80
CA ALA A 289 -6.40 15.67 4.96
C ALA A 289 -6.69 16.50 3.70
N GLY A 290 -5.71 16.63 2.81
CA GLY A 290 -5.87 17.35 1.54
C GLY A 290 -6.49 16.50 0.42
N ARG A 291 -6.60 15.19 0.62
CA ARG A 291 -7.10 14.20 -0.34
C ARG A 291 -7.77 13.04 0.42
N PRO A 292 -8.99 13.23 0.94
CA PRO A 292 -9.75 12.15 1.56
C PRO A 292 -10.07 11.04 0.55
N ALA A 293 -10.48 9.88 1.06
CA ALA A 293 -11.08 8.84 0.24
C ALA A 293 -12.45 9.31 -0.28
N SER A 294 -12.83 8.86 -1.48
CA SER A 294 -14.14 9.14 -2.09
C SER A 294 -14.43 8.13 -3.18
N TRP A 295 -15.70 7.94 -3.56
CA TRP A 295 -16.04 7.08 -4.67
C TRP A 295 -15.35 7.48 -5.98
N ARG A 296 -15.20 8.78 -6.23
CA ARG A 296 -14.46 9.28 -7.39
C ARG A 296 -13.00 8.77 -7.42
N ARG A 297 -12.31 8.80 -6.28
CA ARG A 297 -10.95 8.26 -6.19
C ARG A 297 -10.93 6.74 -6.33
N MET A 298 -11.93 6.06 -5.77
CA MET A 298 -12.12 4.62 -6.00
C MET A 298 -12.21 4.26 -7.48
N GLN A 299 -12.88 5.07 -8.30
CA GLN A 299 -12.92 4.85 -9.75
C GLN A 299 -11.52 4.95 -10.39
N LEU A 300 -10.67 5.87 -9.93
CA LEU A 300 -9.27 5.95 -10.38
C LEU A 300 -8.46 4.74 -9.91
N TRP A 301 -8.69 4.28 -8.69
CA TRP A 301 -8.03 3.10 -8.12
C TRP A 301 -8.38 1.82 -8.88
N LEU A 302 -9.66 1.65 -9.25
CA LEU A 302 -10.11 0.56 -10.12
C LEU A 302 -9.55 0.66 -11.55
N GLN A 303 -9.39 1.88 -12.06
CA GLN A 303 -8.80 2.11 -13.40
C GLN A 303 -7.32 1.77 -13.47
N ALA A 304 -6.58 1.89 -12.36
CA ALA A 304 -5.19 1.49 -12.26
C ALA A 304 -5.00 -0.02 -12.49
N ASP A 305 -6.05 -0.81 -12.29
CA ASP A 305 -6.14 -2.19 -12.75
C ASP A 305 -5.05 -3.12 -12.19
N VAL A 306 -4.81 -3.02 -10.88
CA VAL A 306 -3.86 -3.91 -10.18
C VAL A 306 -4.53 -5.27 -9.95
N HIS A 307 -3.98 -6.32 -10.53
CA HIS A 307 -4.47 -7.70 -10.44
C HIS A 307 -3.32 -8.70 -10.69
N VAL A 308 -3.55 -9.97 -10.36
CA VAL A 308 -2.71 -11.10 -10.81
C VAL A 308 -3.02 -11.38 -12.28
N SER A 309 -2.01 -11.44 -13.16
CA SER A 309 -2.25 -11.65 -14.60
C SER A 309 -2.95 -12.99 -14.87
N GLY A 310 -3.94 -13.01 -15.75
CA GLY A 310 -4.88 -14.12 -15.93
C GLY A 310 -6.06 -14.10 -14.97
N ARG A 311 -6.15 -13.09 -14.09
CA ARG A 311 -7.20 -12.90 -13.09
C ARG A 311 -7.75 -11.46 -13.02
N PRO A 312 -8.16 -10.87 -14.15
CA PRO A 312 -8.52 -9.46 -14.20
C PRO A 312 -9.76 -9.11 -13.37
N GLU A 313 -10.63 -10.05 -13.04
CA GLU A 313 -11.81 -9.83 -12.21
C GLU A 313 -11.50 -9.72 -10.71
N TRP A 314 -10.27 -9.99 -10.27
CA TRP A 314 -9.81 -9.77 -8.91
C TRP A 314 -8.91 -8.52 -8.84
N LYS A 315 -9.46 -7.41 -8.34
CA LYS A 315 -8.77 -6.12 -8.25
C LYS A 315 -8.21 -5.89 -6.86
N PHE A 316 -6.95 -5.46 -6.78
CA PHE A 316 -6.23 -5.21 -5.54
C PHE A 316 -6.04 -3.69 -5.37
N VAL A 317 -6.73 -3.11 -4.39
CA VAL A 317 -6.65 -1.68 -4.07
C VAL A 317 -5.91 -1.51 -2.76
N LYS A 318 -4.58 -1.39 -2.84
CA LYS A 318 -3.73 -1.08 -1.69
C LYS A 318 -3.60 0.43 -1.52
N LEU A 319 -4.22 0.96 -0.47
CA LEU A 319 -4.12 2.37 -0.07
C LEU A 319 -3.04 2.53 1.00
N HIS A 320 -2.56 3.75 1.19
CA HIS A 320 -1.65 4.06 2.29
C HIS A 320 -1.96 5.41 2.93
N THR A 321 -1.37 5.65 4.10
CA THR A 321 -1.48 6.91 4.82
C THR A 321 -0.37 7.04 5.86
N HIS A 322 -0.30 8.21 6.51
CA HIS A 322 0.27 8.39 7.84
C HIS A 322 -0.88 8.74 8.79
N GLY A 323 -1.52 7.73 9.37
CA GLY A 323 -2.82 7.84 10.06
C GLY A 323 -2.76 8.58 11.40
N CYS A 324 -1.58 8.69 12.01
CA CYS A 324 -1.36 9.42 13.26
C CYS A 324 -1.06 10.92 13.06
N LYS A 325 -0.74 11.35 11.83
CA LYS A 325 -0.39 12.74 11.55
C LYS A 325 -1.57 13.67 11.79
N ASP A 326 -1.30 14.88 12.31
CA ASP A 326 -2.35 15.88 12.52
C ASP A 326 -3.11 16.18 11.23
N GLY A 327 -4.45 16.26 11.33
CA GLY A 327 -5.37 16.37 10.21
C GLY A 327 -5.65 15.03 9.49
N ASN A 328 -4.67 14.14 9.35
CA ASN A 328 -4.89 12.82 8.76
C ASN A 328 -5.73 11.94 9.69
N ILE A 329 -5.40 11.92 10.99
CA ILE A 329 -6.21 11.19 11.98
C ILE A 329 -7.67 11.64 11.97
N ASP A 330 -7.92 12.95 11.82
CA ASP A 330 -9.27 13.50 11.78
C ASP A 330 -9.99 13.18 10.46
N THR A 331 -9.24 13.02 9.36
CA THR A 331 -9.80 12.58 8.07
C THR A 331 -10.19 11.10 8.11
N TRP A 332 -9.34 10.26 8.72
CA TRP A 332 -9.56 8.83 8.85
C TRP A 332 -10.67 8.50 9.84
N LEU A 333 -10.69 9.17 11.00
CA LEU A 333 -11.72 9.02 12.03
C LEU A 333 -12.86 10.04 11.83
N GLY A 334 -13.06 10.51 10.59
CA GLY A 334 -13.89 11.64 10.25
C GLY A 334 -15.13 11.31 9.41
N PRO A 335 -15.95 12.33 9.11
CA PRO A 335 -17.13 12.21 8.26
C PRO A 335 -16.78 11.88 6.79
N GLU A 336 -15.61 12.27 6.29
CA GLU A 336 -15.18 11.98 4.92
C GLU A 336 -14.99 10.48 4.69
N MET A 337 -14.30 9.79 5.62
CA MET A 337 -14.11 8.35 5.53
C MET A 337 -15.42 7.58 5.73
N GLN A 338 -16.27 8.02 6.66
CA GLN A 338 -17.62 7.46 6.82
C GLN A 338 -18.45 7.58 5.53
N ARG A 339 -18.44 8.75 4.89
CA ARG A 339 -19.11 8.96 3.60
C ARG A 339 -18.56 8.05 2.50
N PHE A 340 -17.24 7.83 2.48
CA PHE A 340 -16.63 6.91 1.53
C PHE A 340 -17.17 5.47 1.69
N HIS A 341 -17.29 4.96 2.92
CA HIS A 341 -17.87 3.65 3.18
C HIS A 341 -19.37 3.58 2.84
N GLU A 342 -20.14 4.65 3.08
CA GLU A 342 -21.54 4.77 2.66
C GLU A 342 -21.69 4.70 1.14
N GLU A 343 -20.84 5.42 0.42
CA GLU A 343 -20.82 5.40 -1.05
C GLU A 343 -20.44 4.01 -1.57
N LEU A 344 -19.41 3.36 -1.02
CA LEU A 344 -19.04 1.99 -1.40
C LEU A 344 -20.21 1.01 -1.25
N ALA A 345 -20.88 1.04 -0.10
CA ALA A 345 -22.04 0.18 0.18
C ALA A 345 -23.20 0.45 -0.79
N ALA A 346 -23.48 1.73 -1.09
CA ALA A 346 -24.51 2.09 -2.05
C ALA A 346 -24.18 1.61 -3.48
N GLN A 347 -22.91 1.66 -3.88
CA GLN A 347 -22.48 1.19 -5.20
C GLN A 347 -22.59 -0.32 -5.35
N ALA A 348 -22.15 -1.09 -4.34
CA ALA A 348 -22.32 -2.55 -4.34
C ALA A 348 -23.79 -2.97 -4.32
N LYS A 349 -24.64 -2.26 -3.57
CA LYS A 349 -26.08 -2.53 -3.57
C LYS A 349 -26.73 -2.31 -4.93
N ASN A 350 -26.28 -1.29 -5.67
CA ASN A 350 -26.83 -0.93 -6.98
C ASN A 350 -26.20 -1.72 -8.14
N ASN A 351 -25.09 -2.41 -7.90
CA ASN A 351 -24.40 -3.21 -8.91
C ASN A 351 -23.99 -4.57 -8.31
N PRO A 352 -24.78 -5.64 -8.52
CA PRO A 352 -24.48 -6.96 -7.96
C PRO A 352 -23.21 -7.60 -8.53
N LEU A 353 -22.67 -7.09 -9.65
CA LEU A 353 -21.39 -7.52 -10.21
C LEU A 353 -20.20 -6.81 -9.55
N PHE A 354 -20.41 -5.84 -8.66
CA PHE A 354 -19.35 -5.18 -7.92
C PHE A 354 -19.35 -5.67 -6.47
N ARG A 355 -18.38 -6.52 -6.13
CA ARG A 355 -18.14 -7.00 -4.77
C ARG A 355 -16.86 -6.36 -4.26
N TYR A 356 -16.92 -5.72 -3.10
CA TYR A 356 -15.73 -5.25 -2.40
C TYR A 356 -15.56 -6.00 -1.08
N HIS A 357 -14.31 -6.08 -0.64
CA HIS A 357 -13.87 -6.80 0.55
C HIS A 357 -12.80 -5.99 1.28
N TYR A 358 -13.00 -5.79 2.58
CA TYR A 358 -12.00 -5.19 3.45
C TYR A 358 -11.04 -6.28 3.92
N VAL A 359 -9.75 -6.09 3.63
CA VAL A 359 -8.71 -7.07 3.94
C VAL A 359 -7.52 -6.39 4.60
N THR A 360 -6.84 -7.14 5.44
CA THR A 360 -5.52 -6.77 5.97
C THR A 360 -4.44 -6.94 4.90
N ALA A 361 -3.23 -6.41 5.13
CA ALA A 361 -2.10 -6.62 4.22
C ALA A 361 -1.76 -8.11 4.06
N TRP A 362 -1.83 -8.87 5.16
CA TRP A 362 -1.61 -10.33 5.13
C TRP A 362 -2.65 -11.05 4.27
N GLU A 363 -3.93 -10.74 4.48
CA GLU A 363 -5.02 -11.32 3.69
C GLU A 363 -4.90 -10.93 2.21
N MET A 364 -4.46 -9.71 1.91
CA MET A 364 -4.19 -9.29 0.54
C MET A 364 -3.09 -10.14 -0.10
N ALA A 365 -1.98 -10.41 0.59
CA ALA A 365 -0.93 -11.29 0.09
C ALA A 365 -1.42 -12.74 -0.10
N ARG A 366 -2.22 -13.27 0.83
CA ARG A 366 -2.85 -14.58 0.66
C ARG A 366 -3.76 -14.66 -0.56
N LEU A 367 -4.57 -13.63 -0.81
CA LEU A 367 -5.45 -13.55 -1.97
C LEU A 367 -4.68 -13.46 -3.29
N VAL A 368 -3.47 -12.87 -3.28
CA VAL A 368 -2.56 -12.96 -4.43
C VAL A 368 -2.20 -14.42 -4.70
N HIS A 369 -1.77 -15.16 -3.68
CA HIS A 369 -1.42 -16.58 -3.85
C HIS A 369 -2.62 -17.44 -4.28
N GLU A 370 -3.81 -17.20 -3.73
CA GLU A 370 -5.03 -17.88 -4.17
C GLU A 370 -5.35 -17.59 -5.65
N ALA A 371 -5.15 -16.35 -6.10
CA ALA A 371 -5.30 -15.99 -7.50
C ALA A 371 -4.25 -16.68 -8.39
N GLU A 372 -2.99 -16.75 -7.94
CA GLU A 372 -1.92 -17.47 -8.64
C GLU A 372 -2.21 -18.97 -8.75
N GLU A 373 -2.81 -19.57 -7.73
CA GLU A 373 -3.27 -20.96 -7.75
C GLU A 373 -4.51 -21.18 -8.64
N GLY A 374 -5.14 -20.10 -9.11
CA GLY A 374 -6.32 -20.16 -9.97
C GLY A 374 -7.62 -20.43 -9.21
N ALA A 375 -7.66 -20.19 -7.89
CA ALA A 375 -8.83 -20.42 -7.05
C ALA A 375 -10.06 -19.67 -7.57
N ALA A 376 -11.18 -20.32 -7.92
CA ALA A 376 -12.33 -19.69 -8.60
C ALA A 376 -13.02 -18.57 -7.80
N THR A 377 -12.97 -18.64 -6.46
CA THR A 377 -13.59 -17.68 -5.54
C THR A 377 -12.63 -17.37 -4.40
N PRO A 378 -12.60 -16.14 -3.88
CA PRO A 378 -11.67 -15.77 -2.82
C PRO A 378 -12.06 -16.43 -1.49
N ASP A 379 -11.09 -17.06 -0.80
CA ASP A 379 -11.28 -17.61 0.54
C ASP A 379 -11.06 -16.53 1.60
N LEU A 380 -12.12 -15.76 1.83
CA LEU A 380 -12.09 -14.65 2.78
C LEU A 380 -12.29 -15.16 4.21
N ILE A 381 -11.41 -14.76 5.13
CA ILE A 381 -11.56 -15.08 6.55
C ILE A 381 -12.87 -14.43 7.07
N PRO A 382 -13.87 -15.23 7.50
CA PRO A 382 -15.14 -14.67 7.99
C PRO A 382 -14.94 -13.93 9.31
N ALA A 383 -15.73 -12.88 9.55
CA ALA A 383 -15.68 -12.07 10.77
C ALA A 383 -15.72 -12.89 12.08
N ALA A 384 -16.44 -14.02 12.10
CA ALA A 384 -16.58 -14.90 13.27
C ALA A 384 -15.33 -15.77 13.55
N ARG A 385 -14.43 -15.97 12.57
CA ARG A 385 -13.23 -16.82 12.69
C ARG A 385 -12.01 -16.01 13.11
N ALA A 386 -11.90 -14.75 12.67
CA ALA A 386 -10.85 -13.81 13.10
C ALA A 386 -10.86 -13.57 14.63
N ALA A 387 -12.05 -13.38 15.23
CA ALA A 387 -12.18 -13.22 16.69
C ALA A 387 -11.89 -14.51 17.50
N ARG A 388 -11.89 -15.69 16.86
CA ARG A 388 -11.66 -16.99 17.52
C ARG A 388 -10.25 -17.54 17.33
N SER A 389 -9.58 -17.28 16.20
CA SER A 389 -8.19 -17.72 15.98
C SER A 389 -7.25 -17.10 17.02
N ASN A 390 -7.43 -15.81 17.33
CA ASN A 390 -6.61 -15.10 18.34
C ASN A 390 -6.83 -15.62 19.76
N ARG A 391 -7.97 -16.27 20.04
CA ARG A 391 -8.30 -16.78 21.38
C ARG A 391 -7.88 -18.25 21.59
N LEU A 392 -7.73 -19.03 20.52
CA LEU A 392 -7.36 -20.44 20.59
C LEU A 392 -5.84 -20.67 20.64
N GLU A 393 -5.02 -19.75 20.14
CA GLU A 393 -3.55 -19.84 20.24
C GLU A 393 -2.98 -19.37 21.59
N LEU A 394 -3.81 -18.70 22.42
CA LEU A 394 -3.42 -18.18 23.73
C LEU A 394 -3.81 -19.10 24.91
N ALA A 395 -4.34 -20.29 24.64
CA ALA A 395 -4.58 -21.27 25.71
C ALA A 395 -3.26 -21.98 26.05
N PRO A 396 -2.68 -21.80 27.25
CA PRO A 396 -1.57 -22.64 27.65
C PRO A 396 -2.08 -24.08 27.73
N SER A 397 -1.38 -24.99 27.04
CA SER A 397 -1.53 -26.42 27.24
C SER A 397 -1.40 -26.71 28.74
N ARG A 398 -2.49 -27.17 29.36
CA ARG A 398 -2.50 -27.60 30.76
C ARG A 398 -1.62 -28.82 30.96
#